data_AF-A0A819URZ3-F1
#
_entry.id   AF-A0A819URZ3-F1
#
_cell.length_a   1.000
_cell.length_b   1.000
_cell.length_c   1.000
_cell.angle_alpha   90.00
_cell.angle_beta   90.00
_cell.angle_gamma   90.00
#
_symmetry.space_group_name_H-M   'P 1'
#
loop_
_entity.id
_entity.type
_entity.pdbx_description
1 polymer ?
#
loop_
_entity_poly.entity_id
_entity_poly.type
_entity_poly.pdbx_seq_one_letter_code
_entity_poly.pdbx_strand_id
1 'polypeptide(L)'
;IRSVQSNHDRLRRVYFYWICDTTSCYEWFGKMLQDIERDFRDRANFLTYNIYLTKWSMRQARAVIENNADERDIWTGLESKTHYGRPNFDVEFQDIVNEDWQMTQKRHIGVFVCGPKPLVKQLQSLCIKINDHNSSTNTVHFYLNKENF
;
A
#
# COMPACT_ATOMS: atom_id res chain seq x y z
N ILE A 1 4.17 19.45 -33.68
CA ILE A 1 3.08 18.69 -33.02
C ILE A 1 3.68 18.06 -31.78
N ARG A 2 3.42 18.61 -30.58
CA ARG A 2 3.92 18.05 -29.32
C ARG A 2 3.13 16.78 -29.06
N SER A 3 3.81 15.63 -29.02
CA SER A 3 3.20 14.38 -28.60
C SER A 3 2.63 14.57 -27.20
N VAL A 4 1.36 14.22 -27.01
CA VAL A 4 0.77 14.04 -25.69
C VAL A 4 1.48 12.84 -25.09
N GLN A 5 2.49 13.10 -24.28
CA GLN A 5 3.17 12.08 -23.49
C GLN A 5 2.11 11.47 -22.57
N SER A 6 1.74 10.22 -22.79
CA SER A 6 0.81 9.52 -21.93
C SER A 6 1.39 9.55 -20.50
N ASN A 7 0.59 9.93 -19.51
CA ASN A 7 1.03 10.04 -18.11
C ASN A 7 1.48 8.69 -17.47
N HIS A 8 1.48 7.59 -18.22
CA HIS A 8 1.85 6.25 -17.76
C HIS A 8 3.33 6.08 -17.38
N ASP A 9 4.23 6.99 -17.81
CA ASP A 9 5.67 6.89 -17.49
C ASP A 9 6.09 7.66 -16.22
N ARG A 10 5.15 8.28 -15.50
CA ARG A 10 5.47 9.07 -14.28
C ARG A 10 5.29 8.27 -12.98
N LEU A 11 4.44 7.26 -12.97
CA LEU A 11 4.18 6.44 -11.78
C LEU A 11 5.25 5.35 -11.67
N ARG A 12 6.09 5.43 -10.63
CA ARG A 12 7.21 4.51 -10.44
C ARG A 12 6.92 3.39 -9.46
N ARG A 13 6.14 3.66 -8.42
CA ARG A 13 5.74 2.66 -7.41
C ARG A 13 4.35 2.95 -6.86
N VAL A 14 3.67 1.88 -6.47
CA VAL A 14 2.37 1.87 -5.82
C VAL A 14 2.45 1.00 -4.57
N TYR A 15 2.03 1.55 -3.44
CA TYR A 15 1.81 0.79 -2.21
C TYR A 15 0.31 0.68 -2.02
N PHE A 16 -0.20 -0.54 -2.04
CA PHE A 16 -1.61 -0.82 -1.90
C PHE A 16 -1.90 -1.37 -0.51
N TYR A 17 -2.58 -0.58 0.31
CA TYR A 17 -2.98 -0.99 1.66
C TYR A 17 -4.43 -1.44 1.67
N TRP A 18 -4.66 -2.72 1.97
CA TRP A 18 -6.00 -3.26 2.11
C TRP A 18 -6.26 -3.69 3.54
N ILE A 19 -7.10 -2.93 4.25
CA ILE A 19 -7.38 -3.14 5.67
C ILE A 19 -8.80 -3.64 5.81
N CYS A 20 -8.96 -4.90 6.22
CA CYS A 20 -10.26 -5.54 6.41
C CYS A 20 -10.43 -6.03 7.84
N ASP A 21 -11.68 -6.17 8.28
CA ASP A 21 -12.02 -6.78 9.56
C ASP A 21 -12.46 -8.24 9.42
N THR A 22 -12.75 -8.70 8.21
CA THR A 22 -13.10 -10.09 7.92
C THR A 22 -12.51 -10.52 6.59
N THR A 23 -12.44 -11.83 6.39
CA THR A 23 -11.96 -12.47 5.16
C THR A 23 -13.07 -12.66 4.12
N SER A 24 -14.26 -12.08 4.35
CA SER A 24 -15.47 -12.36 3.58
C SER A 24 -15.40 -11.90 2.12
N CYS A 25 -14.59 -10.89 1.82
CA CYS A 25 -14.38 -10.36 0.47
C CYS A 25 -13.11 -10.87 -0.20
N TYR A 26 -12.38 -11.80 0.43
CA TYR A 26 -11.06 -12.24 -0.05
C TYR A 26 -11.13 -13.08 -1.30
N GLU A 27 -12.19 -13.84 -1.50
CA GLU A 27 -12.28 -14.74 -2.66
C GLU A 27 -12.38 -13.97 -3.98
N TRP A 28 -13.27 -12.98 -4.09
CA TRP A 28 -13.43 -12.22 -5.34
C TRP A 28 -12.38 -11.10 -5.46
N PHE A 29 -12.11 -10.36 -4.38
CA PHE A 29 -11.16 -9.25 -4.45
C PHE A 29 -9.72 -9.75 -4.49
N GLY A 30 -9.39 -10.81 -3.75
CA GLY A 30 -8.07 -11.45 -3.83
C GLY A 30 -7.78 -11.96 -5.25
N LYS A 31 -8.76 -12.55 -5.93
CA LYS A 31 -8.61 -12.95 -7.33
C LYS A 31 -8.33 -11.76 -8.26
N MET A 32 -9.06 -10.65 -8.08
CA MET A 32 -8.79 -9.42 -8.81
C MET A 32 -7.37 -8.90 -8.55
N LEU A 33 -6.90 -8.92 -7.30
CA LEU A 33 -5.54 -8.52 -6.96
C LEU A 33 -4.50 -9.44 -7.60
N GLN A 34 -4.73 -10.76 -7.65
CA GLN A 34 -3.84 -11.71 -8.31
C GLN A 34 -3.74 -11.46 -9.82
N ASP A 35 -4.85 -11.08 -10.46
CA ASP A 35 -4.84 -10.71 -11.87
C ASP A 35 -3.99 -9.45 -12.10
N ILE A 36 -4.11 -8.44 -11.24
CA ILE A 36 -3.27 -7.24 -11.26
C ILE A 36 -1.78 -7.61 -11.01
N GLU A 37 -1.49 -8.45 -10.03
CA GLU A 37 -0.13 -8.88 -9.70
C GLU A 37 0.53 -9.59 -10.90
N ARG A 38 -0.25 -10.40 -11.63
CA ARG A 38 0.20 -11.05 -12.87
C ARG A 38 0.48 -10.04 -13.98
N ASP A 39 -0.40 -9.06 -14.17
CA ASP A 39 -0.25 -8.05 -15.23
C ASP A 39 0.97 -7.13 -15.02
N PHE A 40 1.38 -6.93 -13.76
CA PHE A 40 2.54 -6.11 -13.40
C PHE A 40 3.79 -6.93 -13.01
N ARG A 41 3.78 -8.25 -13.22
CA ARG A 41 4.88 -9.15 -12.79
C ARG A 41 6.24 -8.77 -13.39
N ASP A 42 6.27 -8.29 -14.62
CA ASP A 42 7.52 -7.89 -15.30
C ASP A 42 8.07 -6.55 -14.80
N ARG A 43 7.30 -5.82 -13.97
CA ARG A 43 7.71 -4.56 -13.36
C ARG A 43 8.08 -4.78 -11.89
N ALA A 44 9.31 -5.27 -11.67
CA ALA A 44 9.84 -5.51 -10.34
C ALA A 44 9.66 -4.29 -9.43
N ASN A 45 9.15 -4.52 -8.22
CA ASN A 45 8.89 -3.50 -7.19
C ASN A 45 7.92 -2.37 -7.58
N PHE A 46 7.19 -2.49 -8.69
CA PHE A 46 6.21 -1.47 -9.08
C PHE A 46 4.99 -1.45 -8.17
N LEU A 47 4.50 -2.61 -7.74
CA LEU A 47 3.33 -2.74 -6.89
C LEU A 47 3.66 -3.58 -5.66
N THR A 48 3.37 -3.04 -4.49
CA THR A 48 3.52 -3.73 -3.20
C THR A 48 2.15 -3.82 -2.53
N TYR A 49 1.71 -5.03 -2.20
CA TYR A 49 0.44 -5.26 -1.51
C TYR A 49 0.70 -5.41 0.00
N ASN A 50 0.06 -4.57 0.79
CA ASN A 50 0.11 -4.61 2.25
C ASN A 50 -1.31 -4.89 2.77
N ILE A 51 -1.60 -6.18 3.02
CA ILE A 51 -2.93 -6.65 3.38
C ILE A 51 -3.00 -6.85 4.88
N TYR A 52 -4.02 -6.28 5.53
CA TYR A 52 -4.20 -6.34 6.98
C TYR A 52 -5.57 -6.89 7.35
N LEU A 53 -5.57 -7.93 8.17
CA LEU A 53 -6.76 -8.47 8.81
C LEU A 53 -6.82 -8.04 10.27
N THR A 54 -7.74 -7.11 10.56
CA THR A 54 -7.88 -6.46 11.87
C THR A 54 -8.64 -7.29 12.91
N LYS A 55 -9.42 -8.29 12.49
CA LYS A 55 -10.01 -9.30 13.38
C LYS A 55 -9.67 -10.68 12.88
N TRP A 56 -9.15 -11.51 13.76
CA TRP A 56 -8.76 -12.88 13.45
C TRP A 56 -9.11 -13.80 14.61
N SER A 57 -9.30 -15.07 14.29
CA SER A 57 -9.59 -16.13 15.25
C SER A 57 -8.38 -17.02 15.46
N MET A 58 -8.31 -17.71 16.61
CA MET A 58 -7.26 -18.71 16.87
C MET A 58 -7.18 -19.77 15.76
N ARG A 59 -8.30 -20.13 15.14
CA ARG A 59 -8.33 -21.06 14.00
C ARG A 59 -7.57 -20.50 12.80
N GLN A 60 -7.76 -19.23 12.47
CA GLN A 60 -7.06 -18.57 11.37
C GLN A 60 -5.56 -18.45 11.67
N ALA A 61 -5.18 -18.10 12.90
CA ALA A 61 -3.76 -18.06 13.27
C ALA A 61 -3.08 -19.43 13.18
N ARG A 62 -3.76 -20.52 13.59
CA ARG A 62 -3.23 -21.89 13.42
C ARG A 62 -3.01 -22.23 11.96
N ALA A 63 -3.99 -21.96 11.09
CA ALA A 63 -3.87 -22.19 9.66
C ALA A 63 -2.66 -21.43 9.06
N VAL A 64 -2.40 -20.20 9.50
CA VAL A 64 -1.24 -19.42 9.04
C VAL A 64 0.08 -20.04 9.49
N ILE A 65 0.16 -20.49 10.74
CA ILE A 65 1.36 -21.14 11.28
C ILE A 65 1.63 -22.46 10.54
N GLU A 66 0.59 -23.26 10.31
CA GLU A 66 0.67 -24.55 9.61
C GLU A 66 1.13 -24.39 8.17
N ASN A 67 0.73 -23.30 7.51
CA ASN A 67 1.03 -23.01 6.10
C ASN A 67 2.09 -21.89 5.95
N ASN A 68 2.90 -21.65 6.97
CA ASN A 68 3.87 -20.55 6.96
C ASN A 68 5.00 -20.77 5.93
N ALA A 69 5.25 -22.03 5.55
CA ALA A 69 6.24 -22.38 4.53
C ALA A 69 5.74 -22.17 3.10
N ASP A 70 4.44 -21.96 2.90
CA ASP A 70 3.90 -21.71 1.56
C ASP A 70 4.43 -20.40 1.01
N GLU A 71 4.68 -20.33 -0.29
CA GLU A 71 5.15 -19.09 -0.93
C GLU A 71 4.01 -18.07 -1.13
N ARG A 72 2.76 -18.54 -1.20
CA ARG A 72 1.57 -17.71 -1.43
C ARG A 72 0.78 -17.51 -0.14
N ASP A 73 0.11 -16.37 -0.04
CA ASP A 73 -0.81 -16.10 1.06
C ASP A 73 -2.02 -17.04 1.00
N ILE A 74 -2.33 -17.71 2.11
CA ILE A 74 -3.40 -18.72 2.16
C ILE A 74 -4.81 -18.13 2.03
N TRP A 75 -4.95 -16.82 2.21
CA TRP A 75 -6.24 -16.15 2.15
C TRP A 75 -6.51 -15.49 0.80
N THR A 76 -5.49 -14.86 0.24
CA THR A 76 -5.59 -14.01 -0.96
C THR A 76 -4.91 -14.61 -2.17
N GLY A 77 -4.02 -15.60 -2.00
CA GLY A 77 -3.26 -16.24 -3.08
C GLY A 77 -2.13 -15.37 -3.67
N LEU A 78 -1.90 -14.19 -3.13
CA LEU A 78 -0.84 -13.25 -3.55
C LEU A 78 0.53 -13.69 -3.05
N GLU A 79 1.61 -13.15 -3.63
CA GLU A 79 2.96 -13.37 -3.06
C GLU A 79 3.10 -12.65 -1.71
N SER A 80 2.47 -11.47 -1.56
CA SER A 80 2.47 -10.72 -0.31
C SER A 80 1.56 -11.38 0.74
N LYS A 81 2.12 -11.66 1.91
CA LYS A 81 1.43 -12.29 3.04
C LYS A 81 0.51 -11.31 3.76
N THR A 82 -0.62 -11.81 4.27
CA THR A 82 -1.55 -11.03 5.10
C THR A 82 -0.96 -10.79 6.50
N HIS A 83 -0.93 -9.53 6.91
CA HIS A 83 -0.60 -9.09 8.26
C HIS A 83 -1.82 -9.12 9.18
N TYR A 84 -1.60 -9.34 10.48
CA TYR A 84 -2.66 -9.39 11.49
C TYR A 84 -2.59 -8.17 12.40
N GLY A 85 -3.73 -7.48 12.57
CA GLY A 85 -3.80 -6.20 13.28
C GLY A 85 -3.93 -5.02 12.33
N ARG A 86 -3.47 -3.85 12.76
CA ARG A 86 -3.55 -2.60 11.99
C ARG A 86 -2.15 -2.15 11.54
N PRO A 87 -2.01 -1.53 10.36
CA PRO A 87 -0.76 -0.91 9.95
C PRO A 87 -0.36 0.20 10.91
N ASN A 88 0.94 0.33 11.13
CA ASN A 88 1.51 1.47 11.83
C ASN A 88 1.94 2.53 10.81
N PHE A 89 1.00 3.39 10.40
CA PHE A 89 1.26 4.36 9.34
C PHE A 89 2.37 5.37 9.64
N ASP A 90 2.73 5.62 10.89
CA ASP A 90 3.92 6.41 11.21
C ASP A 90 5.20 5.74 10.69
N VAL A 91 5.30 4.41 10.85
CA VAL A 91 6.43 3.61 10.34
C VAL A 91 6.34 3.48 8.83
N GLU A 92 5.18 3.11 8.28
CA GLU A 92 5.01 2.92 6.84
C GLU A 92 5.38 4.19 6.04
N PHE A 93 4.96 5.37 6.51
CA PHE A 93 5.31 6.63 5.85
C PHE A 93 6.79 6.94 5.96
N GLN A 94 7.40 6.67 7.11
CA GLN A 94 8.83 6.89 7.32
C GLN A 94 9.68 5.97 6.43
N ASP A 95 9.25 4.71 6.27
CA ASP A 95 9.90 3.76 5.38
C ASP A 95 9.80 4.23 3.93
N ILE A 96 8.62 4.67 3.48
CA ILE A 96 8.45 5.27 2.14
C ILE A 96 9.36 6.49 1.92
N VAL A 97 9.52 7.34 2.95
CA VAL A 97 10.46 8.48 2.91
C VAL A 97 11.91 8.01 2.81
N ASN A 98 12.28 6.99 3.57
CA ASN A 98 13.66 6.49 3.65
C ASN A 98 14.04 5.56 2.50
N GLU A 99 13.09 5.04 1.74
CA GLU A 99 13.41 4.15 0.63
C GLU A 99 14.27 4.86 -0.42
N ASP A 100 15.43 4.26 -0.71
CA ASP A 100 16.46 4.73 -1.64
C ASP A 100 16.07 4.50 -3.11
N TRP A 101 15.02 5.18 -3.55
CA TRP A 101 14.73 5.35 -4.96
C TRP A 101 15.72 6.33 -5.56
N GLN A 102 16.72 5.85 -6.32
CA GLN A 102 17.65 6.63 -7.14
C GLN A 102 17.61 8.13 -6.83
N MET A 103 18.28 8.51 -5.72
CA MET A 103 18.07 9.69 -4.86
C MET A 103 18.35 11.07 -5.50
N THR A 104 18.14 11.27 -6.79
CA THR A 104 18.54 12.50 -7.49
C THR A 104 17.39 13.48 -7.73
N GLN A 105 16.13 13.11 -7.46
CA GLN A 105 14.96 13.94 -7.78
C GLN A 105 13.96 14.04 -6.62
N LYS A 106 13.26 15.19 -6.58
CA LYS A 106 12.13 15.43 -5.67
C LYS A 106 11.03 14.40 -5.92
N ARG A 107 10.48 13.83 -4.85
CA ARG A 107 9.41 12.83 -4.89
C ARG A 107 8.08 13.46 -4.49
N HIS A 108 7.10 13.34 -5.38
CA HIS A 108 5.72 13.70 -5.12
C HIS A 108 4.91 12.42 -4.94
N ILE A 109 4.32 12.24 -3.76
CA ILE A 109 3.63 11.01 -3.38
C ILE A 109 2.15 11.31 -3.17
N GLY A 110 1.30 10.73 -4.01
CA GLY A 110 -0.15 10.77 -3.82
C GLY A 110 -0.61 9.71 -2.83
N VAL A 111 -1.34 10.11 -1.80
CA VAL A 111 -1.98 9.21 -0.84
C VAL A 111 -3.48 9.22 -1.10
N PHE A 112 -4.01 8.11 -1.61
CA PHE A 112 -5.43 7.96 -1.93
C PHE A 112 -6.09 7.11 -0.85
N VAL A 113 -7.18 7.58 -0.27
CA VAL A 113 -7.88 6.87 0.80
C VAL A 113 -9.39 6.86 0.59
N CYS A 114 -9.97 5.66 0.66
CA CYS A 114 -11.39 5.42 0.75
C CYS A 114 -11.64 4.52 1.96
N GLY A 115 -12.11 5.10 3.08
CA GLY A 115 -12.22 4.37 4.33
C GLY A 115 -12.78 5.20 5.49
N PRO A 116 -12.77 4.65 6.72
CA PRO A 116 -13.36 5.29 7.88
C PRO A 116 -12.75 6.66 8.17
N LYS A 117 -13.57 7.61 8.66
CA LYS A 117 -13.13 8.98 9.00
C LYS A 117 -11.87 9.03 9.88
N PRO A 118 -11.70 8.17 10.92
CA PRO A 118 -10.48 8.18 11.73
C PRO A 118 -9.21 7.88 10.93
N LEU A 119 -9.27 6.92 10.00
CA LEU A 119 -8.15 6.58 9.13
C LEU A 119 -7.78 7.76 8.22
N VAL A 120 -8.78 8.37 7.58
CA VAL A 120 -8.55 9.54 6.71
C VAL A 120 -7.86 10.67 7.48
N LYS A 121 -8.31 10.96 8.71
CA LYS A 121 -7.69 11.97 9.58
C LYS A 121 -6.25 11.62 9.95
N GLN A 122 -5.98 10.36 10.30
CA GLN A 122 -4.63 9.90 10.63
C GLN A 122 -3.67 10.11 9.45
N LEU A 123 -4.05 9.67 8.25
CA LEU A 123 -3.23 9.85 7.04
C LEU A 123 -3.04 11.33 6.69
N GLN A 124 -4.07 12.16 6.89
CA GLN A 124 -3.96 13.61 6.70
C GLN A 124 -2.92 14.24 7.62
N SER A 125 -2.97 13.92 8.91
CA SER A 125 -2.02 14.42 9.91
C SER A 125 -0.58 13.99 9.59
N LEU A 126 -0.38 12.76 9.12
CA LEU A 126 0.94 12.26 8.73
C LEU A 126 1.49 13.00 7.50
N CYS A 127 0.66 13.19 6.47
CA CYS A 127 1.06 13.96 5.28
C CYS A 127 1.55 15.37 5.67
N ILE A 128 0.77 16.09 6.49
CA ILE A 128 1.12 17.44 6.95
C ILE A 128 2.42 17.42 7.75
N LYS A 129 2.53 16.55 8.76
CA LYS A 129 3.71 16.45 9.63
C LYS A 129 4.99 16.20 8.84
N ILE A 130 4.95 15.31 7.86
CA ILE A 130 6.13 14.96 7.05
C ILE A 130 6.48 16.09 6.07
N ASN A 131 5.48 16.73 5.46
CA ASN A 131 5.72 17.87 4.58
C ASN A 131 6.32 19.05 5.34
N ASP A 132 5.82 19.34 6.54
CA ASP A 132 6.35 20.40 7.40
C ASP A 132 7.83 20.12 7.74
N HIS A 133 8.15 18.87 8.14
CA HIS A 133 9.52 18.46 8.43
C HIS A 133 10.47 18.56 7.21
N ASN A 134 9.95 18.29 6.00
CA ASN A 134 10.73 18.33 4.76
C ASN A 134 10.68 19.68 4.02
N SER A 135 10.08 20.73 4.61
CA SER A 135 9.91 22.02 3.93
C SER A 135 11.23 22.65 3.48
N SER A 136 12.31 22.44 4.23
CA SER A 136 13.64 23.01 3.93
C SER A 136 14.39 22.25 2.83
N THR A 137 14.20 20.94 2.73
CA THR A 137 14.91 20.07 1.76
C THR A 137 14.09 19.86 0.48
N ASN A 138 12.76 19.93 0.59
CA ASN A 138 11.78 19.70 -0.46
C ASN A 138 12.05 18.41 -1.27
N THR A 139 12.56 17.37 -0.59
CA THR A 139 12.96 16.09 -1.20
C THR A 139 11.78 15.14 -1.37
N VAL A 140 10.84 15.14 -0.42
CA VAL A 140 9.63 14.31 -0.44
C VAL A 140 8.44 15.15 -0.03
N HIS A 141 7.35 15.07 -0.79
CA HIS A 141 6.10 15.76 -0.48
C HIS A 141 4.90 14.85 -0.73
N PHE A 142 4.06 14.70 0.28
CA PHE A 142 2.83 13.91 0.27
C PHE A 142 1.60 14.77 -0.05
N TYR A 143 0.67 14.21 -0.82
CA TYR A 143 -0.60 14.84 -1.18
C TYR A 143 -1.74 13.88 -0.84
N LEU A 144 -2.56 14.22 0.15
CA LEU A 144 -3.72 13.41 0.50
C LEU A 144 -4.88 13.72 -0.45
N ASN A 145 -5.45 12.66 -1.02
CA ASN A 145 -6.65 12.67 -1.84
C ASN A 145 -7.67 11.76 -1.15
N LYS A 146 -8.73 12.36 -0.61
CA LYS A 146 -9.86 11.61 -0.06
C LYS A 146 -10.80 11.27 -1.21
N GLU A 147 -11.02 9.98 -1.41
CA GLU A 147 -11.88 9.46 -2.47
C GLU A 147 -13.21 8.95 -1.88
N ASN A 148 -14.29 9.05 -2.66
CA ASN A 148 -15.56 8.38 -2.36
C ASN A 148 -15.89 7.49 -3.56
N PHE A 149 -15.40 6.25 -3.54
CA PHE A 149 -15.67 5.23 -4.56
C PHE A 149 -16.96 4.46 -4.26
#